data_AF-E9RTH6-F1
#
_entry.id   AF-E9RTH6-F1
#
_cell.length_a   1.000
_cell.length_b   1.000
_cell.length_c   1.000
_cell.angle_alpha   90.00
_cell.angle_beta   90.00
_cell.angle_gamma   90.00
#
_symmetry.space_group_name_H-M   'P 1'
#
loop_
_entity.id
_entity.type
_entity.pdbx_description
1 polymer ?
#
loop_
_entity_poly.entity_id
_entity_poly.type
_entity_poly.pdbx_seq_one_letter_code
_entity_poly.pdbx_strand_id
1 'polypeptide(L)'
;MFEIEVDCVQVCTCKISDEDEQRIKDYIKNNPEEFEFVSEKNAIIQAISDLEIDLYNDYVESDSYTNDIRWSEFEERSTEEILNKNITSI
;
A
#
# COMPACT_ATOMS: atom_id res chain seq x y z
N MET A 1 23.05 -16.23 7.44
CA MET A 1 22.32 -17.41 6.90
C MET A 1 21.92 -17.03 5.49
N PHE A 2 21.93 -17.91 4.48
CA PHE A 2 21.52 -17.44 3.15
C PHE A 2 20.00 -17.23 3.16
N GLU A 3 19.56 -15.98 3.03
CA GLU A 3 18.16 -15.61 3.05
C GLU A 3 17.78 -14.95 1.71
N ILE A 4 16.74 -15.51 1.08
CA ILE A 4 16.05 -14.91 -0.05
C ILE A 4 14.80 -14.25 0.53
N GLU A 5 14.72 -12.94 0.37
CA GLU A 5 13.58 -12.11 0.73
C GLU A 5 12.76 -11.80 -0.52
N VAL A 6 11.43 -11.76 -0.36
CA VAL A 6 10.50 -11.41 -1.43
C VAL A 6 9.69 -10.21 -0.96
N ASP A 7 9.78 -9.11 -1.70
CA ASP A 7 8.92 -7.95 -1.53
C ASP A 7 7.61 -8.21 -2.27
N CYS A 8 6.54 -8.44 -1.51
CA CYS A 8 5.21 -8.71 -2.03
C CYS A 8 4.35 -7.46 -1.91
N VAL A 9 3.82 -6.98 -3.03
CA VAL A 9 2.84 -5.90 -3.02
C VAL A 9 1.45 -6.49 -3.15
N GLN A 10 0.63 -6.20 -2.14
CA GLN A 10 -0.79 -6.48 -2.12
C GLN A 10 -1.55 -5.21 -2.49
N VAL A 11 -2.39 -5.28 -3.53
CA VAL A 11 -3.33 -4.22 -3.85
C VAL A 11 -4.69 -4.59 -3.28
N CYS A 12 -5.38 -3.61 -2.71
CA CYS A 12 -6.71 -3.79 -2.15
C CYS A 12 -7.66 -2.75 -2.76
N THR A 13 -8.88 -3.17 -3.07
CA THR A 13 -9.97 -2.24 -3.38
C THR A 13 -10.83 -2.08 -2.14
N CYS A 14 -10.91 -0.86 -1.63
CA CYS A 14 -11.66 -0.54 -0.43
C CYS A 14 -13.00 0.10 -0.75
N LYS A 15 -13.97 -0.06 0.13
CA LYS A 15 -15.29 0.57 0.04
C LYS A 15 -15.52 1.45 1.27
N ILE A 16 -16.08 2.62 1.01
CA ILE A 16 -16.56 3.52 2.07
C ILE A 16 -17.96 3.08 2.46
N SER A 17 -18.24 3.06 3.76
CA SER A 17 -19.57 2.72 4.27
C SER A 17 -20.60 3.78 3.87
N ASP A 18 -21.88 3.41 3.80
CA ASP A 18 -22.96 4.37 3.52
C ASP A 18 -23.00 5.50 4.57
N GLU A 19 -22.65 5.20 5.82
CA GLU A 19 -22.56 6.16 6.92
C GLU A 19 -21.45 7.19 6.67
N ASP A 20 -20.24 6.71 6.33
CA ASP A 20 -19.10 7.57 6.05
C ASP A 20 -19.29 8.37 4.75
N GLU A 21 -19.92 7.77 3.73
CA GLU A 21 -20.33 8.48 2.53
C GLU A 21 -21.24 9.67 2.88
N GLN A 22 -22.20 9.47 3.78
CA GLN A 22 -23.09 10.53 4.22
C GLN A 22 -22.34 11.60 5.02
N ARG A 23 -21.42 11.21 5.91
CA ARG A 23 -20.56 12.15 6.66
C ARG A 23 -19.72 13.02 5.73
N ILE A 24 -19.11 12.44 4.68
CA ILE A 24 -18.35 13.18 3.66
C ILE A 24 -19.25 14.20 2.95
N LYS A 25 -20.43 13.76 2.50
CA LYS A 25 -21.38 14.65 1.80
C LYS A 25 -21.80 15.82 2.66
N ASP A 26 -22.09 15.57 3.94
CA ASP A 26 -22.53 16.62 4.86
C ASP A 26 -21.39 17.57 5.22
N TYR A 27 -20.16 17.07 5.38
CA TYR A 27 -18.98 17.91 5.60
C TYR A 27 -18.74 18.88 4.44
N ILE A 28 -18.78 18.40 3.20
CA ILE A 28 -18.59 19.27 2.02
C ILE A 28 -19.71 20.32 1.92
N LYS A 29 -20.96 19.92 2.15
CA LYS A 29 -22.11 20.84 2.09
C LYS A 29 -22.08 21.92 3.17
N ASN A 30 -21.58 21.59 4.36
CA ASN A 30 -21.56 22.50 5.50
C ASN A 30 -20.39 23.48 5.48
N ASN A 31 -19.37 23.26 4.64
CA ASN A 31 -18.17 24.10 4.53
C ASN A 31 -17.93 24.55 3.06
N PRO A 32 -18.91 25.17 2.39
CA PRO A 32 -18.80 25.47 0.95
C PRO A 32 -17.62 26.38 0.58
N GLU A 33 -17.22 27.28 1.47
CA GLU A 33 -16.07 28.18 1.29
C GLU A 33 -14.73 27.44 1.24
N GLU A 34 -14.61 26.28 1.90
CA GLU A 34 -13.39 25.48 1.87
C GLU A 34 -13.21 24.76 0.52
N PHE A 35 -14.31 24.51 -0.18
CA PHE A 35 -14.34 23.71 -1.41
C PHE A 35 -14.64 24.52 -2.68
N GLU A 36 -14.83 25.84 -2.59
CA GLU A 36 -15.25 26.71 -3.70
C GLU A 36 -14.35 26.59 -4.95
N PHE A 37 -13.05 26.41 -4.74
CA PHE A 37 -12.04 26.31 -5.82
C PHE A 37 -11.42 24.91 -5.93
N VAL A 38 -11.97 23.93 -5.21
CA VAL A 38 -11.48 22.56 -5.18
C VAL A 38 -12.28 21.74 -6.20
N SER A 39 -11.59 20.89 -6.97
CA SER A 39 -12.30 19.96 -7.88
C SER A 39 -13.13 18.96 -7.07
N GLU A 40 -14.24 18.49 -7.63
CA GLU A 40 -15.15 17.55 -6.95
C GLU A 40 -14.42 16.33 -6.38
N LYS A 41 -13.47 15.76 -7.15
CA LYS A 41 -12.63 14.65 -6.71
C LYS A 41 -11.76 15.03 -5.51
N ASN A 42 -11.11 16.18 -5.56
CA ASN A 42 -10.21 16.60 -4.48
C ASN A 42 -11.00 17.01 -3.23
N ALA A 43 -12.21 17.54 -3.38
CA ALA A 43 -13.09 17.83 -2.24
C ALA A 43 -13.43 16.55 -1.47
N ILE A 44 -13.74 15.47 -2.17
CA ILE A 44 -13.98 14.15 -1.55
C ILE A 44 -12.72 13.64 -0.84
N ILE A 45 -11.55 13.69 -1.50
CA ILE A 45 -10.28 13.22 -0.92
C ILE A 45 -9.92 14.01 0.35
N GLN A 46 -10.06 15.34 0.29
CA GLN A 46 -9.79 16.20 1.44
C GLN A 46 -10.77 15.94 2.57
N ALA A 47 -12.08 15.86 2.28
CA ALA A 47 -13.10 15.54 3.28
C ALA A 47 -12.85 14.19 3.97
N ILE A 48 -12.44 13.16 3.21
CA ILE A 48 -12.04 11.85 3.76
C ILE A 48 -10.87 12.00 4.75
N SER A 49 -9.86 12.79 4.38
CA SER A 49 -8.69 13.04 5.23
C SER A 49 -9.05 13.82 6.49
N ASP A 50 -9.83 14.89 6.36
CA ASP A 50 -10.19 15.79 7.47
C ASP A 50 -11.13 15.12 8.49
N LEU A 51 -12.00 14.22 8.01
CA LEU A 51 -12.89 13.41 8.84
C LEU A 51 -12.20 12.16 9.43
N GLU A 52 -10.92 11.94 9.11
CA GLU A 52 -10.12 10.79 9.52
C GLU A 52 -10.83 9.45 9.26
N ILE A 53 -11.44 9.32 8.07
CA ILE A 53 -12.20 8.11 7.72
C ILE A 53 -11.24 6.93 7.54
N ASP A 54 -11.52 5.84 8.24
CA ASP A 54 -10.77 4.60 8.10
C ASP A 54 -11.13 3.88 6.79
N LEU A 55 -10.22 3.98 5.83
CA LEU A 55 -10.38 3.46 4.48
C LEU A 55 -10.23 1.93 4.39
N TYR A 56 -9.70 1.27 5.41
CA TYR A 56 -9.29 -0.14 5.30
C TYR A 56 -10.21 -1.09 6.08
N ASN A 57 -11.37 -0.61 6.55
CA ASN A 57 -12.33 -1.45 7.28
C ASN A 57 -13.09 -2.46 6.40
N ASP A 58 -13.43 -2.08 5.17
CA ASP A 58 -14.06 -2.97 4.18
C ASP A 58 -13.21 -2.97 2.91
N TYR A 59 -12.43 -4.03 2.74
CA TYR A 59 -11.55 -4.18 1.60
C TYR A 59 -11.61 -5.59 1.01
N VAL A 60 -11.42 -5.64 -0.30
CA VAL A 60 -11.21 -6.88 -1.05
C VAL A 60 -9.77 -6.88 -1.54
N GLU A 61 -9.02 -7.90 -1.13
CA GLU A 61 -7.68 -8.18 -1.65
C GLU A 61 -7.76 -8.54 -3.13
N SER A 62 -6.94 -7.92 -3.96
CA SER A 62 -6.70 -8.39 -5.32
C SER A 62 -5.65 -9.50 -5.34
N ASP A 63 -5.26 -9.96 -6.53
CA ASP A 63 -4.04 -10.73 -6.65
C ASP A 63 -2.82 -9.89 -6.19
N SER A 64 -1.92 -10.51 -5.45
CA SER A 64 -0.61 -9.96 -5.09
C SER A 64 0.38 -10.17 -6.22
N TYR A 65 1.39 -9.30 -6.33
CA TYR A 65 2.54 -9.55 -7.20
C TYR A 65 3.86 -9.33 -6.46
N THR A 66 4.88 -10.06 -6.91
CA THR A 66 6.25 -9.83 -6.47
C THR A 66 6.74 -8.51 -7.03
N ASN A 67 6.98 -7.56 -6.16
CA ASN A 67 7.59 -6.28 -6.51
C ASN A 67 9.10 -6.43 -6.66
N ASP A 68 9.73 -7.19 -5.76
CA ASP A 68 11.18 -7.39 -5.75
C ASP A 68 11.56 -8.74 -5.12
N ILE A 69 12.73 -9.25 -5.47
CA ILE A 69 13.35 -10.41 -4.81
C ILE A 69 14.76 -9.99 -4.42
N ARG A 70 15.00 -9.88 -3.12
CA ARG A 70 16.26 -9.38 -2.54
C ARG A 70 16.93 -10.47 -1.75
N TRP A 71 18.25 -10.48 -1.73
CA TRP A 71 19.02 -11.47 -0.96
C TRP A 71 19.80 -10.72 0.12
N SER A 72 19.59 -11.06 1.39
CA SER A 72 19.77 -10.10 2.51
C SER A 72 21.16 -9.94 3.12
N GLU A 73 22.23 -10.62 2.66
CA GLU A 73 23.54 -10.54 3.40
C GLU A 73 24.80 -10.11 2.60
N PHE A 74 24.82 -10.07 1.26
CA PHE A 74 26.01 -9.61 0.53
C PHE A 74 25.60 -9.14 -0.88
N GLU A 75 25.44 -7.84 -1.10
CA GLU A 75 25.27 -7.30 -2.46
C GLU A 75 26.47 -7.62 -3.40
N GLU A 76 27.54 -8.23 -2.89
CA GLU A 76 28.72 -8.67 -3.66
C GLU A 76 29.08 -10.16 -3.44
N ARG A 77 28.14 -11.10 -3.55
CA ARG A 77 28.50 -12.52 -3.71
C ARG A 77 28.01 -13.06 -5.04
N SER A 78 28.93 -13.64 -5.80
CA SER A 78 28.63 -14.28 -7.06
C SER A 78 27.82 -15.56 -6.86
N THR A 79 27.07 -15.95 -7.89
CA THR A 79 26.31 -17.21 -7.93
C THR A 79 27.18 -18.43 -7.57
N GLU A 80 28.44 -18.44 -7.99
CA GLU A 80 29.38 -19.53 -7.71
C GLU A 80 29.71 -19.68 -6.23
N GLU A 81 29.91 -18.57 -5.50
CA GLU A 81 30.20 -18.60 -4.06
C GLU A 81 29.00 -19.08 -3.24
N ILE A 82 27.80 -18.92 -3.78
CA ILE A 82 26.56 -19.41 -3.18
C ILE A 82 26.43 -20.92 -3.42
N LEU A 83 26.69 -21.37 -4.65
CA LEU A 83 26.58 -22.79 -5.02
C LEU A 83 27.71 -23.66 -4.45
N ASN A 84 28.91 -23.12 -4.26
CA ASN A 84 30.11 -23.89 -3.90
C ASN A 84 30.43 -23.94 -2.39
N LYS A 85 29.58 -23.40 -1.52
CA LYS A 85 29.83 -23.30 -0.07
C LYS A 85 29.93 -24.65 0.69
N ASN A 86 29.70 -25.78 0.00
CA ASN A 86 29.83 -27.14 0.56
C ASN A 86 30.98 -27.97 -0.02
N ILE A 87 31.81 -27.45 -0.93
CA ILE A 87 32.98 -28.20 -1.38
C ILE A 87 34.15 -27.86 -0.44
N THR A 88 34.14 -28.52 0.72
CA THR A 88 35.37 -28.66 1.49
C THR A 88 36.29 -29.53 0.64
N SER A 89 37.28 -28.91 -0.01
CA SER A 89 38.32 -29.65 -0.73
C SER A 89 39.02 -30.57 0.28
N ILE A 90 38.83 -31.88 0.11
CA ILE A 90 39.61 -32.95 0.73
C ILE A 90 40.83 -33.20 -0.14
#